data_AF-A0A9P9QT70-F1
#
_entry.id   AF-A0A9P9QT70-F1
#
_cell.length_a   1.000
_cell.length_b   1.000
_cell.length_c   1.000
_cell.angle_alpha   90.00
_cell.angle_beta   90.00
_cell.angle_gamma   90.00
#
_symmetry.space_group_name_H-M   'P 1'
#
loop_
_entity.id
_entity.type
_entity.pdbx_description
1 polymer ?
#
loop_
_entity_poly.entity_id
_entity_poly.type
_entity_poly.pdbx_seq_one_letter_code
_entity_poly.pdbx_strand_id
1 'polypeptide(L)'
;MLIHTPQCTSTLVRVGAVLAFIITCGSFFLPSRYSPAARFELLAGHHLTEKSSTFGPVVVEFWQDLAAALLTAEPQCPPLKVTEERIQNPEDKFDPLATNRKNPDRLVNFKDEDETALLRAHYSMRTLVQRLAPKLPYSKETTGIVTTASTLYMPVLLVSLRMLRRTGCKLPVEVFIDDWETYDATTCDVVLPSLNARCVVLENIYNKASGVKKPDHFQYKILAILFSTFQHVLFLDSDAFPIYDPTVIFTTPPYTTHGLVTWPDYFAITVSSHFYHIAAIPPEPVSTRLSTESGQLLLNKNIHRESLLMMVYYNYYGPDYYYPLLCQGSHGTGDKETFTQAAIAVGLPYYQLRTGPRVVGRWIGKDFRGSGIAQADPGLDYEYLPPHPNHLHSSNKWEKDDTAHPDAAIEKKLNITRFVPPIPRPIFLHQNSLKLDPEKLLVNKEDGTFEPDGTPHRMWGAKEDMEKMLGFDVERRLWDVIAEEACRIDQAADKCKRVRAHVSEVFGWMDSIDRPW
;
A
#
# COMPACT_ATOMS: atom_id res chain seq x y z
N MET A 1 13.67 -61.31 32.59
CA MET A 1 13.39 -60.74 33.92
C MET A 1 12.85 -59.33 33.70
N LEU A 2 11.53 -59.19 33.56
CA LEU A 2 10.86 -57.89 33.41
C LEU A 2 10.62 -57.35 34.82
N ILE A 3 11.29 -56.25 35.16
CA ILE A 3 11.09 -55.56 36.44
C ILE A 3 9.86 -54.66 36.26
N HIS A 4 8.73 -55.07 36.82
CA HIS A 4 7.59 -54.19 37.08
C HIS A 4 7.91 -53.34 38.30
N THR A 5 8.08 -52.04 38.11
CA THR A 5 8.00 -51.04 39.19
C THR A 5 6.57 -50.46 39.25
N PRO A 6 5.91 -50.43 40.41
CA PRO A 6 4.66 -49.71 40.57
C PRO A 6 4.98 -48.28 41.04
N GLN A 7 4.90 -47.29 40.14
CA GLN A 7 4.87 -45.89 40.58
C GLN A 7 3.43 -45.50 40.92
N CYS A 8 3.05 -45.72 42.19
CA CYS A 8 1.95 -45.01 42.82
C CYS A 8 2.32 -43.53 42.95
N THR A 9 2.12 -42.77 41.90
CA THR A 9 2.05 -41.31 42.01
C THR A 9 0.77 -40.96 42.76
N SER A 10 0.94 -40.47 43.99
CA SER A 10 -0.14 -40.02 44.88
C SER A 10 -1.12 -39.12 44.13
N THR A 11 -2.43 -39.33 44.36
CA THR A 11 -3.53 -38.54 43.79
C THR A 11 -3.32 -37.03 43.99
N LEU A 12 -2.68 -36.63 45.10
CA LEU A 12 -2.32 -35.24 45.39
C LEU A 12 -1.32 -34.66 44.38
N VAL A 13 -0.37 -35.45 43.90
CA VAL A 13 0.63 -35.02 42.90
C VAL A 13 -0.03 -34.83 41.53
N ARG A 14 -0.98 -35.71 41.17
CA ARG A 14 -1.75 -35.59 39.93
C ARG A 14 -2.68 -34.37 39.94
N VAL A 15 -3.38 -34.14 41.05
CA VAL A 15 -4.23 -32.95 41.22
C VAL A 15 -3.40 -31.67 41.24
N GLY A 16 -2.24 -31.68 41.91
CA GLY A 16 -1.30 -30.55 41.90
C GLY A 16 -0.75 -30.23 40.51
N ALA A 17 -0.40 -31.25 39.71
CA ALA A 17 0.06 -31.07 38.34
C ALA A 17 -1.04 -30.54 37.41
N VAL A 18 -2.28 -31.02 37.57
CA VAL A 18 -3.44 -30.53 36.79
C VAL A 18 -3.78 -29.08 37.17
N LEU A 19 -3.76 -28.72 38.46
CA LEU A 19 -3.96 -27.34 38.89
C LEU A 19 -2.84 -26.42 38.39
N ALA A 20 -1.58 -26.86 38.45
CA ALA A 20 -0.45 -26.09 37.90
C ALA A 20 -0.58 -25.91 36.38
N PHE A 21 -1.04 -26.92 35.66
CA PHE A 21 -1.32 -26.86 34.21
C PHE A 21 -2.50 -25.92 33.90
N ILE A 22 -3.58 -25.96 34.68
CA ILE A 22 -4.73 -25.07 34.51
C ILE A 22 -4.37 -23.62 34.85
N ILE A 23 -3.53 -23.37 35.86
CA ILE A 23 -3.07 -22.02 36.23
C ILE A 23 -2.11 -21.48 35.15
N THR A 24 -1.18 -22.30 34.65
CA THR A 24 -0.28 -21.90 33.56
C THR A 24 -1.04 -21.67 32.25
N CYS A 25 -1.95 -22.56 31.84
CA CYS A 25 -2.84 -22.33 30.71
C CYS A 25 -3.76 -21.12 30.93
N GLY A 26 -4.30 -20.93 32.13
CA GLY A 26 -5.14 -19.79 32.49
C GLY A 26 -4.40 -18.45 32.39
N SER A 27 -3.09 -18.42 32.65
CA SER A 27 -2.25 -17.23 32.42
C SER A 27 -1.98 -16.95 30.93
N PHE A 28 -2.07 -17.95 30.05
CA PHE A 28 -2.04 -17.75 28.59
C PHE A 28 -3.40 -17.29 28.01
N PHE A 29 -4.49 -17.51 28.75
CA PHE A 29 -5.86 -17.05 28.39
C PHE A 29 -6.31 -15.80 29.15
N LEU A 30 -5.42 -15.13 29.88
CA LEU A 30 -5.71 -13.79 30.37
C LEU A 30 -5.98 -12.91 29.13
N PRO A 31 -7.15 -12.25 29.05
CA PRO A 31 -7.39 -11.32 27.96
C PRO A 31 -6.25 -10.31 27.98
N SER A 32 -5.55 -10.19 26.85
CA SER A 32 -5.34 -8.87 26.28
C SER A 32 -5.10 -7.76 27.30
N ARG A 33 -3.88 -7.51 27.78
CA ARG A 33 -3.52 -6.20 28.37
C ARG A 33 -3.54 -5.10 27.29
N TYR A 34 -4.58 -5.09 26.46
CA TYR A 34 -4.83 -4.07 25.46
C TYR A 34 -5.46 -2.87 26.17
N SER A 35 -4.82 -1.72 26.02
CA SER A 35 -5.42 -0.43 26.37
C SER A 35 -6.82 -0.31 25.77
N PRO A 36 -7.75 0.39 26.46
CA PRO A 36 -9.07 0.65 25.91
C PRO A 36 -8.92 1.33 24.54
N ALA A 37 -9.74 0.89 23.58
CA ALA A 37 -9.76 1.47 22.26
C ALA A 37 -10.04 2.97 22.36
N ALA A 38 -9.20 3.80 21.75
CA ALA A 38 -9.57 5.18 21.50
C ALA A 38 -10.77 5.15 20.54
N ARG A 39 -11.93 5.68 20.96
CA ARG A 39 -13.02 5.97 20.04
C ARG A 39 -12.74 7.36 19.47
N PHE A 40 -12.36 7.44 18.20
CA PHE A 40 -12.39 8.71 17.50
C PHE A 40 -13.85 9.08 17.20
N GLU A 41 -14.26 10.26 17.66
CA GLU A 41 -15.55 10.83 17.31
C GLU A 41 -15.61 11.08 15.80
N LEU A 42 -16.80 10.86 15.22
CA LEU A 42 -17.11 11.33 13.89
C LEU A 42 -17.12 12.87 13.95
N LEU A 43 -15.98 13.48 13.63
CA LEU A 43 -15.82 14.92 13.77
C LEU A 43 -16.71 15.62 12.73
N ALA A 44 -17.62 16.45 13.21
CA ALA A 44 -18.48 17.32 12.40
C ALA A 44 -18.43 18.76 12.94
N GLY A 45 -18.74 19.73 12.07
CA GLY A 45 -18.79 21.15 12.41
C GLY A 45 -17.53 21.94 12.04
N HIS A 46 -17.40 23.16 12.57
CA HIS A 46 -16.29 24.07 12.29
C HIS A 46 -14.96 23.59 12.92
N HIS A 47 -13.84 24.03 12.33
CA HIS A 47 -12.46 23.70 12.75
C HIS A 47 -12.14 22.20 12.69
N LEU A 48 -12.58 21.53 11.61
CA LEU A 48 -12.40 20.09 11.47
C LEU A 48 -10.93 19.69 11.45
N THR A 49 -10.09 20.46 10.75
CA THR A 49 -8.65 20.19 10.64
C THR A 49 -7.95 20.28 11.99
N GLU A 50 -8.24 21.33 12.78
CA GLU A 50 -7.67 21.52 14.12
C GLU A 50 -8.05 20.37 15.06
N LYS A 51 -9.34 19.98 15.07
CA LYS A 51 -9.81 18.83 15.86
C LYS A 51 -9.17 17.52 15.42
N SER A 52 -9.04 17.31 14.11
CA SER A 52 -8.43 16.09 13.53
C SER A 52 -6.92 16.03 13.79
N SER A 53 -6.29 17.19 14.01
CA SER A 53 -4.86 17.33 14.32
C SER A 53 -4.58 17.45 15.82
N THR A 54 -5.59 17.18 16.66
CA THR A 54 -5.46 17.13 18.11
C THR A 54 -5.32 15.67 18.55
N PHE A 55 -4.11 15.30 18.97
CA PHE A 55 -3.79 13.93 19.39
C PHE A 55 -3.92 13.77 20.90
N GLY A 56 -4.67 12.76 21.33
CA GLY A 56 -4.86 12.46 22.75
C GLY A 56 -3.57 11.97 23.43
N PRO A 57 -3.51 12.01 24.77
CA PRO A 57 -2.31 11.70 25.54
C PRO A 57 -1.75 10.31 25.25
N VAL A 58 -2.60 9.30 25.03
CA VAL A 58 -2.18 7.94 24.68
C VAL A 58 -1.38 7.89 23.38
N VAL A 59 -1.78 8.68 22.37
CA VAL A 59 -1.07 8.73 21.08
C VAL A 59 0.26 9.46 21.22
N VAL A 60 0.26 10.55 22.00
CA VAL A 60 1.47 11.33 22.28
C VAL A 60 2.50 10.51 23.05
N GLU A 61 2.10 9.85 24.14
CA GLU A 61 2.98 8.97 24.93
C GLU A 61 3.52 7.81 24.08
N PHE A 62 2.65 7.18 23.27
CA PHE A 62 3.08 6.13 22.35
C PHE A 62 4.13 6.62 21.35
N TRP A 63 3.93 7.81 20.76
CA TRP A 63 4.91 8.38 19.85
C TRP A 63 6.24 8.69 20.54
N GLN A 64 6.22 9.24 21.75
CA GLN A 64 7.42 9.50 22.54
C GLN A 64 8.19 8.21 22.84
N ASP A 65 7.48 7.16 23.26
CA ASP A 65 8.05 5.82 23.50
C ASP A 65 8.68 5.24 22.21
N LEU A 66 7.98 5.35 21.07
CA LEU A 66 8.47 4.86 19.79
C LEU A 66 9.67 5.67 19.28
N ALA A 67 9.63 6.99 19.39
CA ALA A 67 10.73 7.87 19.02
C ALA A 67 12.00 7.56 19.83
N ALA A 68 11.85 7.36 21.14
CA ALA A 68 12.97 6.93 21.99
C ALA A 68 13.52 5.57 21.57
N ALA A 69 12.65 4.63 21.16
CA ALA A 69 13.07 3.34 20.64
C ALA A 69 13.81 3.44 19.29
N LEU A 70 13.35 4.31 18.37
CA LEU A 70 14.05 4.59 17.12
C LEU A 70 15.48 5.07 17.40
N LEU A 71 15.63 6.08 18.27
CA LEU A 71 16.95 6.63 18.63
C LEU A 71 17.83 5.60 19.36
N THR A 72 17.24 4.76 20.22
CA THR A 72 17.97 3.68 20.90
C THR A 72 18.49 2.62 19.91
N ALA A 73 17.76 2.41 18.82
CA ALA A 73 18.10 1.44 17.77
C ALA A 73 18.81 2.09 16.57
N GLU A 74 19.43 3.26 16.73
CA GLU A 74 20.16 3.90 15.64
C GLU A 74 21.33 3.02 15.14
N PRO A 75 21.43 2.76 13.82
CA PRO A 75 22.59 2.08 13.23
C PRO A 75 23.91 2.79 13.57
N GLN A 76 24.82 2.06 14.22
CA GLN A 76 26.13 2.59 14.64
C GLN A 76 27.21 2.37 13.57
N CYS A 77 26.89 2.74 12.32
CA CYS A 77 27.80 2.68 11.18
C CYS A 77 27.56 3.88 10.24
N PRO A 78 28.52 4.19 9.34
CA PRO A 78 28.32 5.23 8.33
C PRO A 78 27.11 4.92 7.42
N PRO A 79 26.45 5.95 6.84
CA PRO A 79 25.42 5.75 5.83
C PRO A 79 25.89 4.87 4.67
N LEU A 80 25.02 3.96 4.25
CA LEU A 80 25.29 3.02 3.17
C LEU A 80 25.30 3.74 1.82
N LYS A 81 26.13 3.24 0.91
CA LYS A 81 26.24 3.74 -0.46
C LYS A 81 26.00 2.61 -1.44
N VAL A 82 25.32 2.91 -2.54
CA VAL A 82 25.15 2.01 -3.67
C VAL A 82 25.95 2.53 -4.86
N THR A 83 26.34 1.65 -5.78
CA THR A 83 27.02 2.06 -7.01
C THR A 83 26.18 3.08 -7.79
N GLU A 84 26.80 4.13 -8.31
CA GLU A 84 26.10 5.25 -8.98
C GLU A 84 25.50 4.88 -10.34
N GLU A 85 25.84 3.71 -10.88
CA GLU A 85 25.39 3.24 -12.18
C GLU A 85 23.88 2.95 -12.15
N ARG A 86 23.06 3.98 -12.47
CA ARG A 86 21.66 3.86 -12.91
C ARG A 86 21.54 3.18 -14.29
N ILE A 87 22.33 2.14 -14.52
CA ILE A 87 22.21 1.31 -15.70
C ILE A 87 20.97 0.44 -15.50
N GLN A 88 20.14 0.30 -16.52
CA GLN A 88 19.11 -0.74 -16.56
C GLN A 88 19.83 -2.09 -16.40
N ASN A 89 19.98 -2.53 -15.16
CA ASN A 89 20.68 -3.76 -14.87
C ASN A 89 19.78 -4.89 -15.36
N PRO A 90 20.30 -5.86 -16.15
CA PRO A 90 19.54 -7.05 -16.50
C PRO A 90 18.96 -7.75 -15.25
N GLU A 91 19.64 -7.58 -14.12
CA GLU A 91 19.26 -8.03 -12.78
C GLU A 91 18.05 -7.31 -12.15
N ASP A 92 17.50 -6.27 -12.78
CA ASP A 92 16.26 -5.63 -12.33
C ASP A 92 15.04 -6.21 -13.07
N LYS A 93 15.26 -6.98 -14.14
CA LYS A 93 14.18 -7.66 -14.86
C LYS A 93 13.73 -8.91 -14.11
N PHE A 94 12.44 -9.00 -13.78
CA PHE A 94 11.89 -10.20 -13.16
C PHE A 94 11.87 -11.38 -14.13
N ASP A 95 12.39 -12.52 -13.67
CA ASP A 95 12.36 -13.80 -14.38
C ASP A 95 12.03 -14.92 -13.38
N PRO A 96 10.79 -15.43 -13.37
CA PRO A 96 10.37 -16.47 -12.44
C PRO A 96 11.00 -17.83 -12.74
N LEU A 97 11.58 -18.04 -13.93
CA LEU A 97 12.22 -19.31 -14.31
C LEU A 97 13.72 -19.33 -13.95
N ALA A 98 14.31 -18.16 -13.67
CA ALA A 98 15.71 -18.02 -13.29
C ALA A 98 15.94 -18.33 -11.79
N THR A 99 15.63 -19.55 -11.35
CA THR A 99 15.66 -19.98 -9.94
C THR A 99 17.04 -19.95 -9.27
N ASN A 100 18.13 -19.97 -10.05
CA ASN A 100 19.52 -19.90 -9.55
C ASN A 100 20.07 -18.47 -9.47
N ARG A 101 19.26 -17.46 -9.78
CA ARG A 101 19.70 -16.07 -9.78
C ARG A 101 19.94 -15.59 -8.36
N LYS A 102 21.08 -14.94 -8.14
CA LYS A 102 21.46 -14.38 -6.84
C LYS A 102 20.85 -12.99 -6.66
N ASN A 103 20.71 -12.59 -5.40
CA ASN A 103 20.43 -11.21 -5.03
C ASN A 103 21.55 -10.29 -5.58
N PRO A 104 21.22 -9.07 -6.00
CA PRO A 104 22.24 -8.11 -6.40
C PRO A 104 23.15 -7.79 -5.20
N ASP A 105 24.38 -7.40 -5.50
CA ASP A 105 25.34 -6.91 -4.51
C ASP A 105 25.94 -5.60 -5.03
N ARG A 106 25.31 -4.48 -4.66
CA ARG A 106 25.64 -3.14 -5.17
C ARG A 106 26.11 -2.19 -4.07
N LEU A 107 26.28 -2.69 -2.85
CA LEU A 107 26.73 -1.87 -1.72
C LEU A 107 28.22 -1.55 -1.86
N VAL A 108 28.58 -0.28 -1.69
CA VAL A 108 29.94 0.22 -1.87
C VAL A 108 30.62 0.38 -0.53
N ASN A 109 31.80 -0.24 -0.38
CA ASN A 109 32.60 -0.21 0.85
C ASN A 109 31.85 -0.72 2.10
N PHE A 110 30.90 -1.63 1.93
CA PHE A 110 30.16 -2.24 3.03
C PHE A 110 31.01 -3.33 3.69
N LYS A 111 31.27 -3.21 5.00
CA LYS A 111 32.17 -4.10 5.75
C LYS A 111 31.40 -4.95 6.76
N ASP A 112 32.04 -6.03 7.20
CA ASP A 112 31.50 -6.91 8.25
C ASP A 112 31.18 -6.15 9.56
N GLU A 113 31.94 -5.10 9.89
CA GLU A 113 31.65 -4.26 11.05
C GLU A 113 30.36 -3.45 10.87
N ASP A 114 30.09 -2.94 9.66
CA ASP A 114 28.87 -2.20 9.34
C ASP A 114 27.65 -3.13 9.39
N GLU A 115 27.78 -4.33 8.82
CA GLU A 115 26.75 -5.36 8.89
C GLU A 115 26.46 -5.78 10.33
N THR A 116 27.50 -5.95 11.15
CA THR A 116 27.36 -6.26 12.58
C THR A 116 26.66 -5.14 13.34
N ALA A 117 26.97 -3.87 13.03
CA ALA A 117 26.31 -2.72 13.63
C ALA A 117 24.81 -2.68 13.27
N LEU A 118 24.47 -2.92 12.00
CA LEU A 118 23.09 -3.00 11.54
C LEU A 118 22.33 -4.17 12.15
N LEU A 119 22.95 -5.35 12.26
CA LEU A 119 22.38 -6.52 12.94
C LEU A 119 22.01 -6.20 14.38
N ARG A 120 22.90 -5.53 15.13
CA ARG A 120 22.65 -5.15 16.53
C ARG A 120 21.53 -4.11 16.65
N ALA A 121 21.55 -3.09 15.80
CA ALA A 121 20.52 -2.06 15.75
C ALA A 121 19.14 -2.64 15.42
N HIS A 122 19.08 -3.48 14.39
CA HIS A 122 17.86 -4.20 13.99
C HIS A 122 17.33 -5.10 15.10
N TYR A 123 18.19 -5.91 15.73
CA TYR A 123 17.81 -6.77 16.85
C TYR A 123 17.28 -5.96 18.05
N SER A 124 17.91 -4.82 18.34
CA SER A 124 17.45 -3.87 19.37
C SER A 124 16.04 -3.38 19.06
N MET A 125 15.81 -2.88 17.83
CA MET A 125 14.49 -2.42 17.41
C MET A 125 13.45 -3.54 17.49
N ARG A 126 13.75 -4.73 16.95
CA ARG A 126 12.82 -5.87 16.96
C ARG A 126 12.40 -6.24 18.40
N THR A 127 13.32 -6.16 19.35
CA THR A 127 13.03 -6.41 20.77
C THR A 127 12.16 -5.30 21.40
N LEU A 128 12.41 -4.04 21.05
CA LEU A 128 11.62 -2.90 21.52
C LEU A 128 10.20 -2.94 20.94
N VAL A 129 10.06 -3.29 19.67
CA VAL A 129 8.77 -3.43 18.97
C VAL A 129 7.85 -4.42 19.67
N GLN A 130 8.34 -5.55 20.17
CA GLN A 130 7.52 -6.51 20.92
C GLN A 130 6.86 -5.90 22.16
N ARG A 131 7.50 -4.89 22.77
CA ARG A 131 6.96 -4.17 23.95
C ARG A 131 6.02 -3.04 23.56
N LEU A 132 6.29 -2.37 22.44
CA LEU A 132 5.54 -1.22 21.96
C LEU A 132 4.29 -1.60 21.17
N ALA A 133 4.35 -2.68 20.40
CA ALA A 133 3.27 -3.12 19.52
C ALA A 133 1.92 -3.22 20.25
N PRO A 134 1.80 -3.88 21.43
CA PRO A 134 0.52 -3.93 22.16
C PRO A 134 -0.07 -2.57 22.56
N LYS A 135 0.76 -1.53 22.63
CA LYS A 135 0.37 -0.14 22.97
C LYS A 135 -0.02 0.69 21.75
N LEU A 136 0.17 0.20 20.52
CA LEU A 136 -0.14 0.94 19.29
C LEU A 136 -1.60 1.44 19.31
N PRO A 137 -1.84 2.76 19.30
CA PRO A 137 -3.17 3.32 19.36
C PRO A 137 -3.85 3.31 17.98
N TYR A 138 -5.11 2.90 17.94
CA TYR A 138 -6.03 3.06 16.82
C TYR A 138 -7.47 2.79 17.30
N SER A 139 -8.46 3.13 16.47
CA SER A 139 -9.88 2.87 16.73
C SER A 139 -10.25 1.47 16.24
N LYS A 140 -10.65 0.58 17.15
CA LYS A 140 -11.00 -0.80 16.79
C LYS A 140 -12.18 -0.85 15.81
N GLU A 141 -12.14 -1.82 14.89
CA GLU A 141 -13.20 -2.10 13.92
C GLU A 141 -13.52 -0.95 12.94
N THR A 142 -12.68 0.09 12.92
CA THR A 142 -12.83 1.20 11.97
C THR A 142 -12.05 0.93 10.68
N THR A 143 -12.66 1.30 9.56
CA THR A 143 -12.10 1.17 8.22
C THR A 143 -12.06 2.52 7.55
N GLY A 144 -10.93 2.85 6.93
CA GLY A 144 -10.78 4.11 6.21
C GLY A 144 -9.60 4.11 5.27
N ILE A 145 -9.52 5.20 4.51
CA ILE A 145 -8.46 5.43 3.54
C ILE A 145 -7.51 6.48 4.11
N VAL A 146 -6.22 6.28 3.89
CA VAL A 146 -5.18 7.19 4.35
C VAL A 146 -4.37 7.63 3.14
N THR A 147 -4.05 8.90 3.07
CA THR A 147 -3.22 9.46 2.00
C THR A 147 -2.38 10.62 2.54
N THR A 148 -1.37 11.02 1.79
CA THR A 148 -0.54 12.19 2.04
C THR A 148 -0.64 13.13 0.85
N ALA A 149 -0.74 14.44 1.10
CA ALA A 149 -0.70 15.42 0.03
C ALA A 149 0.02 16.69 0.49
N SER A 150 1.08 17.05 -0.24
CA SER A 150 1.64 18.39 -0.15
C SER A 150 0.79 19.38 -0.97
N THR A 151 1.06 20.68 -0.83
CA THR A 151 0.42 21.74 -1.62
C THR A 151 0.47 21.46 -3.12
N LEU A 152 1.57 20.86 -3.60
CA LEU A 152 1.78 20.52 -5.01
C LEU A 152 0.85 19.39 -5.49
N TYR A 153 0.53 18.43 -4.62
CA TYR A 153 -0.23 17.23 -4.95
C TYR A 153 -1.71 17.32 -4.54
N MET A 154 -2.10 18.32 -3.76
CA MET A 154 -3.49 18.51 -3.34
C MET A 154 -4.48 18.57 -4.51
N PRO A 155 -4.22 19.28 -5.63
CA PRO A 155 -5.12 19.26 -6.79
C PRO A 155 -5.26 17.87 -7.42
N VAL A 156 -4.17 17.10 -7.46
CA VAL A 156 -4.16 15.72 -7.97
C VAL A 156 -4.97 14.80 -7.06
N LEU A 157 -4.79 14.94 -5.74
CA LEU A 157 -5.57 14.23 -4.74
C LEU A 157 -7.07 14.49 -4.88
N LEU A 158 -7.49 15.74 -5.12
CA LEU A 158 -8.91 16.07 -5.28
C LEU A 158 -9.53 15.34 -6.49
N VAL A 159 -8.79 15.19 -7.58
CA VAL A 159 -9.21 14.35 -8.73
C VAL A 159 -9.34 12.88 -8.30
N SER A 160 -8.31 12.32 -7.66
CA SER A 160 -8.31 10.92 -7.18
C SER A 160 -9.44 10.64 -6.19
N LEU A 161 -9.68 11.55 -5.25
CA LEU A 161 -10.73 11.45 -4.24
C LEU A 161 -12.12 11.53 -4.86
N ARG A 162 -12.33 12.37 -5.88
CA ARG A 162 -13.60 12.38 -6.60
C ARG A 162 -13.80 11.12 -7.43
N MET A 163 -12.76 10.61 -8.06
CA MET A 163 -12.82 9.30 -8.73
C MET A 163 -13.24 8.21 -7.75
N LEU A 164 -12.67 8.17 -6.54
CA LEU A 164 -13.12 7.29 -5.45
C LEU A 164 -14.61 7.48 -5.19
N ARG A 165 -15.11 8.72 -5.06
CA ARG A 165 -16.54 8.99 -4.80
C ARG A 165 -17.45 8.58 -5.96
N ARG A 166 -16.99 8.65 -7.22
CA ARG A 166 -17.71 8.13 -8.40
C ARG A 166 -17.83 6.60 -8.44
N THR A 167 -17.14 5.89 -7.55
CA THR A 167 -17.35 4.44 -7.37
C THR A 167 -18.52 4.11 -6.44
N GLY A 168 -19.07 5.11 -5.75
CA GLY A 168 -20.06 4.94 -4.69
C GLY A 168 -19.45 4.81 -3.29
N CYS A 169 -18.13 4.66 -3.18
CA CYS A 169 -17.44 4.44 -1.91
C CYS A 169 -17.72 5.56 -0.90
N LYS A 170 -18.11 5.16 0.32
CA LYS A 170 -18.41 6.06 1.45
C LYS A 170 -17.39 6.01 2.58
N LEU A 171 -16.30 5.25 2.43
CA LEU A 171 -15.26 5.19 3.45
C LEU A 171 -14.66 6.58 3.73
N PRO A 172 -14.42 6.93 5.00
CA PRO A 172 -13.77 8.19 5.37
C PRO A 172 -12.32 8.21 4.90
N VAL A 173 -11.81 9.40 4.57
CA VAL A 173 -10.40 9.60 4.17
C VAL A 173 -9.69 10.54 5.14
N GLU A 174 -8.53 10.13 5.64
CA GLU A 174 -7.61 11.00 6.35
C GLU A 174 -6.48 11.43 5.41
N VAL A 175 -6.40 12.73 5.16
CA VAL A 175 -5.39 13.37 4.33
C VAL A 175 -4.34 13.99 5.24
N PHE A 176 -3.16 13.37 5.31
CA PHE A 176 -2.06 13.92 6.09
C PHE A 176 -1.35 15.00 5.29
N ILE A 177 -1.21 16.17 5.91
CA ILE A 177 -0.40 17.30 5.42
C ILE A 177 0.75 17.55 6.39
N ASP A 178 1.82 18.16 5.91
CA ASP A 178 3.08 18.22 6.64
C ASP A 178 2.95 19.10 7.88
N ASP A 179 2.55 20.36 7.67
CA ASP A 179 2.50 21.44 8.65
C ASP A 179 1.40 22.45 8.30
N TRP A 180 1.25 23.47 9.15
CA TRP A 180 0.27 24.54 8.96
C TRP A 180 0.62 25.52 7.83
N GLU A 181 1.83 25.49 7.27
CA GLU A 181 2.18 26.32 6.10
C GLU A 181 1.56 25.74 4.81
N THR A 182 1.43 24.42 4.74
CA THR A 182 0.78 23.72 3.63
C THR A 182 -0.76 23.66 3.74
N TYR A 183 -1.32 24.14 4.84
CA TYR A 183 -2.76 24.14 5.10
C TYR A 183 -3.51 25.19 4.27
N ASP A 184 -4.55 24.75 3.55
CA ASP A 184 -5.52 25.62 2.89
C ASP A 184 -6.91 25.44 3.51
N ALA A 185 -7.41 26.48 4.17
CA ALA A 185 -8.69 26.42 4.90
C ALA A 185 -9.88 26.04 4.00
N THR A 186 -9.89 26.52 2.75
CA THR A 186 -10.97 26.21 1.81
C THR A 186 -10.96 24.72 1.47
N THR A 187 -9.81 24.17 1.12
CA THR A 187 -9.68 22.77 0.76
C THR A 187 -9.90 21.86 1.96
N CYS A 188 -9.23 22.13 3.09
CA CYS A 188 -9.23 21.27 4.25
C CYS A 188 -10.53 21.30 5.08
N ASP A 189 -11.18 22.46 5.20
CA ASP A 189 -12.37 22.61 6.06
C ASP A 189 -13.69 22.77 5.29
N VAL A 190 -13.65 22.85 3.95
CA VAL A 190 -14.87 22.92 3.11
C VAL A 190 -14.90 21.82 2.05
N VAL A 191 -13.88 21.73 1.19
CA VAL A 191 -13.90 20.79 0.05
C VAL A 191 -13.75 19.34 0.51
N LEU A 192 -12.70 19.01 1.26
CA LEU A 192 -12.48 17.64 1.73
C LEU A 192 -13.64 17.12 2.61
N PRO A 193 -14.19 17.90 3.55
CA PRO A 193 -15.34 17.46 4.34
C PRO A 193 -16.57 17.12 3.50
N SER A 194 -16.83 17.88 2.42
CA SER A 194 -17.91 17.58 1.47
C SER A 194 -17.73 16.23 0.75
N LEU A 195 -16.48 15.73 0.70
CA LEU A 195 -16.10 14.46 0.12
C LEU A 195 -15.85 13.39 1.21
N ASN A 196 -16.37 13.55 2.43
CA ASN A 196 -16.10 12.65 3.57
C ASN A 196 -14.60 12.39 3.79
N ALA A 197 -13.82 13.46 3.71
CA ALA A 197 -12.38 13.48 3.94
C ALA A 197 -12.02 14.60 4.92
N ARG A 198 -10.87 14.48 5.60
CA ARG A 198 -10.38 15.51 6.53
C ARG A 198 -8.87 15.63 6.48
N CYS A 199 -8.37 16.85 6.67
CA CYS A 199 -6.94 17.08 6.86
C CYS A 199 -6.50 16.68 8.28
N VAL A 200 -5.29 16.14 8.38
CA VAL A 200 -4.58 15.86 9.63
C VAL A 200 -3.17 16.44 9.49
N VAL A 201 -2.79 17.38 10.36
CA VAL A 201 -1.46 18.01 10.35
C VAL A 201 -0.47 17.11 11.10
N LEU A 202 0.49 16.53 10.38
CA LEU A 202 1.45 15.57 10.91
C LEU A 202 2.38 16.20 11.95
N GLU A 203 2.80 17.46 11.73
CA GLU A 203 3.67 18.21 12.64
C GLU A 203 3.15 18.20 14.09
N ASN A 204 1.82 18.30 14.27
CA ASN A 204 1.19 18.39 15.59
C ASN A 204 1.47 17.19 16.50
N ILE A 205 1.63 16.00 15.94
CA ILE A 205 2.05 14.80 16.69
C ILE A 205 3.56 14.61 16.60
N TYR A 206 4.16 14.81 15.43
CA TYR A 206 5.56 14.51 15.21
C TYR A 206 6.48 15.30 16.16
N ASN A 207 6.20 16.60 16.35
CA ASN A 207 6.97 17.49 17.22
C ASN A 207 6.78 17.23 18.72
N LYS A 208 5.96 16.25 19.12
CA LYS A 208 5.79 15.86 20.54
C LYS A 208 6.93 14.99 21.07
N ALA A 209 7.79 14.49 20.20
CA ALA A 209 9.00 13.76 20.58
C ALA A 209 10.26 14.61 20.36
N SER A 210 11.25 14.46 21.24
CA SER A 210 12.53 15.16 21.16
C SER A 210 13.60 14.29 20.49
N GLY A 211 14.52 14.92 19.76
CA GLY A 211 15.72 14.25 19.19
C GLY A 211 15.48 13.51 17.88
N VAL A 212 14.24 13.46 17.38
CA VAL A 212 13.92 12.89 16.07
C VAL A 212 14.24 13.87 14.93
N LYS A 213 14.71 13.34 13.80
CA LYS A 213 14.96 14.14 12.57
C LYS A 213 13.62 14.51 11.93
N LYS A 214 13.53 15.64 11.20
CA LYS A 214 12.31 15.98 10.43
C LYS A 214 12.06 14.87 9.38
N PRO A 215 10.80 14.44 9.16
CA PRO A 215 10.49 13.47 8.12
C PRO A 215 10.80 14.04 6.75
N ASP A 216 11.23 13.16 5.85
CA ASP A 216 11.58 13.50 4.48
C ASP A 216 10.83 12.61 3.47
N HIS A 217 10.45 13.20 2.33
CA HIS A 217 9.82 12.56 1.16
C HIS A 217 8.96 11.30 1.48
N PHE A 218 9.51 10.10 1.30
CA PHE A 218 8.78 8.83 1.42
C PHE A 218 8.36 8.46 2.86
N GLN A 219 8.96 9.09 3.87
CA GLN A 219 8.67 8.79 5.28
C GLN A 219 7.26 9.24 5.70
N TYR A 220 6.69 10.26 5.04
CA TYR A 220 5.35 10.76 5.35
C TYR A 220 4.27 9.68 5.21
N LYS A 221 4.41 8.78 4.23
CA LYS A 221 3.46 7.67 3.98
C LYS A 221 3.29 6.77 5.20
N ILE A 222 4.41 6.27 5.73
CA ILE A 222 4.34 5.36 6.87
C ILE A 222 3.90 6.07 8.14
N LEU A 223 4.24 7.35 8.31
CA LEU A 223 3.80 8.15 9.45
C LEU A 223 2.30 8.46 9.39
N ALA A 224 1.76 8.74 8.19
CA ALA A 224 0.32 8.86 7.97
C ALA A 224 -0.40 7.56 8.31
N ILE A 225 0.12 6.41 7.87
CA ILE A 225 -0.43 5.10 8.25
C ILE A 225 -0.34 4.92 9.76
N LEU A 226 0.79 5.23 10.41
CA LEU A 226 0.98 5.08 11.86
C LEU A 226 -0.05 5.89 12.65
N PHE A 227 -0.15 7.19 12.37
CA PHE A 227 -0.96 8.14 13.14
C PHE A 227 -2.42 8.22 12.69
N SER A 228 -2.79 7.55 11.60
CA SER A 228 -4.20 7.45 11.20
C SER A 228 -5.04 6.74 12.25
N THR A 229 -6.33 7.06 12.27
CA THR A 229 -7.22 6.57 13.33
C THR A 229 -7.73 5.15 13.09
N PHE A 230 -7.62 4.64 11.86
CA PHE A 230 -8.25 3.40 11.42
C PHE A 230 -7.53 2.13 11.88
N GLN A 231 -8.29 1.07 12.19
CA GLN A 231 -7.74 -0.28 12.33
C GLN A 231 -7.43 -0.88 10.95
N HIS A 232 -8.38 -0.74 10.02
CA HIS A 232 -8.30 -1.25 8.65
C HIS A 232 -8.00 -0.08 7.71
N VAL A 233 -6.78 -0.06 7.18
CA VAL A 233 -6.26 1.02 6.35
C VAL A 233 -6.12 0.55 4.91
N LEU A 234 -6.68 1.30 3.97
CA LEU A 234 -6.20 1.34 2.59
C LEU A 234 -5.38 2.62 2.45
N PHE A 235 -4.07 2.49 2.26
CA PHE A 235 -3.25 3.65 1.89
C PHE A 235 -3.31 3.85 0.38
N LEU A 236 -3.39 5.11 -0.07
CA LEU A 236 -3.30 5.52 -1.47
C LEU A 236 -2.37 6.72 -1.60
N ASP A 237 -1.45 6.68 -2.57
CA ASP A 237 -0.76 7.89 -3.04
C ASP A 237 -1.78 8.86 -3.67
N SER A 238 -1.45 10.15 -3.69
CA SER A 238 -2.35 11.22 -4.15
C SER A 238 -2.84 11.05 -5.59
N ASP A 239 -2.11 10.31 -6.42
CA ASP A 239 -2.33 10.01 -7.82
C ASP A 239 -2.70 8.55 -8.09
N ALA A 240 -3.05 7.81 -7.04
CA ALA A 240 -3.62 6.47 -7.11
C ALA A 240 -5.10 6.51 -6.70
N PHE A 241 -5.98 5.96 -7.53
CA PHE A 241 -7.41 5.93 -7.25
C PHE A 241 -8.06 4.61 -7.67
N PRO A 242 -9.10 4.16 -6.92
CA PRO A 242 -9.88 3.01 -7.33
C PRO A 242 -10.86 3.36 -8.44
N ILE A 243 -11.07 2.41 -9.34
CA ILE A 243 -12.07 2.49 -10.43
C ILE A 243 -13.35 1.69 -10.12
N TYR A 244 -13.35 0.91 -9.05
CA TYR A 244 -14.52 0.24 -8.46
C TYR A 244 -14.53 0.47 -6.94
N ASP A 245 -15.66 0.28 -6.27
CA ASP A 245 -15.74 0.45 -4.81
C ASP A 245 -14.77 -0.51 -4.10
N PRO A 246 -13.74 -0.01 -3.39
CA PRO A 246 -12.75 -0.86 -2.75
C PRO A 246 -13.27 -1.52 -1.47
N THR A 247 -14.46 -1.17 -0.95
CA THR A 247 -14.93 -1.62 0.37
C THR A 247 -14.92 -3.15 0.52
N VAL A 248 -15.22 -3.88 -0.55
CA VAL A 248 -15.28 -5.36 -0.53
C VAL A 248 -13.94 -6.00 -0.15
N ILE A 249 -12.81 -5.39 -0.52
CA ILE A 249 -11.47 -5.98 -0.33
C ILE A 249 -11.08 -6.10 1.15
N PHE A 250 -11.77 -5.40 2.05
CA PHE A 250 -11.57 -5.52 3.50
C PHE A 250 -12.30 -6.73 4.12
N THR A 251 -13.22 -7.34 3.37
CA THR A 251 -14.10 -8.41 3.87
C THR A 251 -13.85 -9.76 3.21
N THR A 252 -12.92 -9.83 2.27
CA THR A 252 -12.57 -11.06 1.54
C THR A 252 -11.08 -11.38 1.72
N PRO A 253 -10.70 -12.67 1.57
CA PRO A 253 -9.31 -13.02 1.33
C PRO A 253 -8.77 -12.27 0.10
N PRO A 254 -7.47 -11.94 0.04
CA PRO A 254 -6.41 -12.31 0.98
C PRO A 254 -6.36 -11.44 2.25
N TYR A 255 -7.11 -10.34 2.29
CA TYR A 255 -7.01 -9.38 3.40
C TYR A 255 -7.44 -9.99 4.73
N THR A 256 -8.55 -10.72 4.76
CA THR A 256 -9.05 -11.34 6.01
C THR A 256 -8.13 -12.44 6.55
N THR A 257 -7.25 -13.00 5.72
CA THR A 257 -6.33 -14.08 6.11
C THR A 257 -4.93 -13.57 6.45
N HIS A 258 -4.46 -12.51 5.79
CA HIS A 258 -3.10 -12.01 5.97
C HIS A 258 -3.05 -10.69 6.75
N GLY A 259 -3.99 -9.77 6.51
CA GLY A 259 -4.01 -8.44 7.13
C GLY A 259 -3.06 -7.42 6.48
N LEU A 260 -2.06 -7.84 5.71
CA LEU A 260 -1.23 -6.99 4.86
C LEU A 260 -1.34 -7.47 3.41
N VAL A 261 -1.78 -6.59 2.52
CA VAL A 261 -1.86 -6.86 1.08
C VAL A 261 -1.13 -5.79 0.32
N THR A 262 -0.20 -6.20 -0.55
CA THR A 262 0.63 -5.29 -1.35
C THR A 262 0.54 -5.63 -2.84
N TRP A 263 0.81 -4.64 -3.69
CA TRP A 263 0.80 -4.82 -5.13
C TRP A 263 2.21 -4.94 -5.69
N PRO A 264 2.41 -5.69 -6.78
CA PRO A 264 3.70 -5.75 -7.46
C PRO A 264 3.98 -4.51 -8.31
N ASP A 265 5.25 -4.14 -8.34
CA ASP A 265 5.88 -3.23 -9.28
C ASP A 265 6.43 -4.04 -10.49
N TYR A 266 7.02 -3.39 -11.49
CA TYR A 266 7.48 -4.03 -12.73
C TYR A 266 8.79 -4.82 -12.60
N PHE A 267 9.55 -4.59 -11.51
CA PHE A 267 10.93 -5.03 -11.38
C PHE A 267 11.07 -6.26 -10.48
N ALA A 268 12.20 -6.96 -10.59
CA ALA A 268 12.59 -8.00 -9.63
C ALA A 268 12.88 -7.39 -8.25
N ILE A 269 12.83 -8.21 -7.19
CA ILE A 269 13.33 -7.79 -5.88
C ILE A 269 14.85 -7.58 -5.94
N THR A 270 15.31 -6.49 -5.34
CA THR A 270 16.73 -6.11 -5.29
C THR A 270 17.26 -6.03 -3.86
N VAL A 271 16.60 -6.72 -2.93
CA VAL A 271 17.01 -6.76 -1.52
C VAL A 271 18.37 -7.43 -1.40
N SER A 272 19.30 -6.74 -0.73
CA SER A 272 20.66 -7.26 -0.48
C SER A 272 20.62 -8.56 0.33
N SER A 273 21.50 -9.50 0.01
CA SER A 273 21.68 -10.73 0.79
C SER A 273 21.99 -10.44 2.26
N HIS A 274 22.70 -9.35 2.54
CA HIS A 274 23.04 -8.90 3.89
C HIS A 274 21.82 -8.54 4.73
N PHE A 275 20.72 -8.08 4.12
CA PHE A 275 19.48 -7.80 4.87
C PHE A 275 18.97 -9.05 5.59
N TYR A 276 19.02 -10.23 4.96
CA TYR A 276 18.52 -11.46 5.56
C TYR A 276 19.37 -11.89 6.77
N HIS A 277 20.67 -11.65 6.72
CA HIS A 277 21.55 -11.85 7.87
C HIS A 277 21.26 -10.82 8.98
N ILE A 278 21.18 -9.52 8.65
CA ILE A 278 20.84 -8.43 9.56
C ILE A 278 19.50 -8.65 10.28
N ALA A 279 18.48 -9.12 9.54
CA ALA A 279 17.16 -9.39 10.09
C ALA A 279 17.04 -10.80 10.72
N ALA A 280 18.07 -11.63 10.59
CA ALA A 280 18.12 -13.03 11.03
C ALA A 280 16.94 -13.87 10.50
N ILE A 281 16.72 -13.81 9.19
CA ILE A 281 15.65 -14.52 8.46
C ILE A 281 16.20 -15.30 7.26
N PRO A 282 15.48 -16.30 6.74
CA PRO A 282 15.89 -16.99 5.52
C PRO A 282 15.93 -16.05 4.30
N PRO A 283 16.90 -16.20 3.39
CA PRO A 283 16.92 -15.47 2.13
C PRO A 283 15.69 -15.75 1.26
N GLU A 284 15.10 -14.70 0.70
CA GLU A 284 14.05 -14.80 -0.32
C GLU A 284 14.69 -14.87 -1.71
N PRO A 285 14.44 -15.93 -2.51
CA PRO A 285 14.92 -16.01 -3.89
C PRO A 285 14.35 -14.89 -4.75
N VAL A 286 15.18 -14.28 -5.61
CA VAL A 286 14.76 -13.16 -6.49
C VAL A 286 13.68 -13.53 -7.51
N SER A 287 13.52 -14.82 -7.81
CA SER A 287 12.49 -15.35 -8.71
C SER A 287 11.13 -15.55 -8.03
N THR A 288 11.02 -15.35 -6.72
CA THR A 288 9.82 -15.67 -5.93
C THR A 288 8.65 -14.74 -6.27
N ARG A 289 8.93 -13.45 -6.45
CA ARG A 289 7.92 -12.41 -6.65
C ARG A 289 8.53 -11.17 -7.31
N LEU A 290 7.66 -10.34 -7.88
CA LEU A 290 8.01 -8.99 -8.27
C LEU A 290 8.30 -8.12 -7.03
N SER A 291 9.07 -7.06 -7.21
CA SER A 291 9.20 -5.97 -6.24
C SER A 291 7.85 -5.37 -5.90
N THR A 292 7.77 -4.68 -4.77
CA THR A 292 6.54 -4.09 -4.24
C THR A 292 6.34 -2.70 -4.81
N GLU A 293 5.10 -2.33 -5.10
CA GLU A 293 4.68 -0.97 -5.42
C GLU A 293 4.01 -0.37 -4.17
N SER A 294 4.38 0.86 -3.76
CA SER A 294 3.90 1.49 -2.53
C SER A 294 2.78 2.50 -2.72
N GLY A 295 2.35 2.75 -3.95
CA GLY A 295 1.22 3.62 -4.29
C GLY A 295 -0.09 3.18 -3.66
N GLN A 296 -0.24 1.90 -3.34
CA GLN A 296 -1.32 1.42 -2.50
C GLN A 296 -0.97 0.14 -1.74
N LEU A 297 -1.52 0.03 -0.53
CA LEU A 297 -1.46 -1.17 0.29
C LEU A 297 -2.66 -1.24 1.23
N LEU A 298 -3.00 -2.46 1.64
CA LEU A 298 -3.94 -2.71 2.72
C LEU A 298 -3.20 -3.12 3.97
N LEU A 299 -3.59 -2.57 5.13
CA LEU A 299 -3.01 -2.90 6.41
C LEU A 299 -4.10 -3.06 7.49
N ASN A 300 -4.04 -4.14 8.25
CA ASN A 300 -4.78 -4.32 9.47
C ASN A 300 -3.85 -4.06 10.65
N LYS A 301 -3.98 -2.90 11.30
CA LYS A 301 -3.13 -2.51 12.44
C LYS A 301 -3.23 -3.49 13.61
N ASN A 302 -4.34 -4.23 13.77
CA ASN A 302 -4.47 -5.23 14.83
C ASN A 302 -3.55 -6.44 14.59
N ILE A 303 -3.46 -6.91 13.35
CA ILE A 303 -2.59 -8.05 12.99
C ILE A 303 -1.13 -7.58 12.89
N HIS A 304 -0.91 -6.44 12.24
CA HIS A 304 0.41 -5.94 11.88
C HIS A 304 0.98 -4.89 12.82
N ARG A 305 0.69 -4.95 14.12
CA ARG A 305 1.26 -3.99 15.09
C ARG A 305 2.78 -4.00 15.02
N GLU A 306 3.40 -5.18 15.09
CA GLU A 306 4.85 -5.33 15.05
C GLU A 306 5.43 -4.96 13.68
N SER A 307 4.80 -5.43 12.59
CA SER A 307 5.23 -5.08 11.24
C SER A 307 5.20 -3.57 11.02
N LEU A 308 4.14 -2.88 11.45
CA LEU A 308 4.01 -1.43 11.30
C LEU A 308 5.11 -0.66 12.01
N LEU A 309 5.53 -1.08 13.21
CA LEU A 309 6.64 -0.40 13.90
C LEU A 309 7.99 -0.67 13.24
N MET A 310 8.18 -1.87 12.69
CA MET A 310 9.35 -2.17 11.88
C MET A 310 9.35 -1.41 10.55
N MET A 311 8.19 -1.22 9.91
CA MET A 311 8.04 -0.36 8.72
C MET A 311 8.44 1.08 9.06
N VAL A 312 7.97 1.62 10.20
CA VAL A 312 8.37 2.96 10.66
C VAL A 312 9.88 3.05 10.84
N TYR A 313 10.50 2.06 11.48
CA TYR A 313 11.95 2.04 11.67
C TYR A 313 12.73 1.97 10.36
N TYR A 314 12.32 1.11 9.42
CA TYR A 314 12.96 1.01 8.11
C TYR A 314 12.84 2.30 7.30
N ASN A 315 11.69 2.99 7.36
CA ASN A 315 11.53 4.26 6.67
C ASN A 315 12.27 5.39 7.38
N TYR A 316 12.26 5.44 8.72
CA TYR A 316 12.96 6.46 9.51
C TYR A 316 14.48 6.46 9.24
N TYR A 317 15.08 5.27 9.17
CA TYR A 317 16.48 5.07 8.75
C TYR A 317 16.63 4.71 7.26
N GLY A 318 15.60 5.02 6.47
CA GLY A 318 15.49 4.66 5.06
C GLY A 318 16.60 5.28 4.21
N PRO A 319 16.67 6.62 4.09
CA PRO A 319 17.60 7.29 3.19
C PRO A 319 19.06 6.85 3.37
N ASP A 320 19.49 6.70 4.62
CA ASP A 320 20.88 6.41 4.97
C ASP A 320 21.20 4.90 5.01
N TYR A 321 20.22 4.03 5.27
CA TYR A 321 20.49 2.60 5.53
C TYR A 321 19.54 1.66 4.79
N TYR A 322 18.23 1.71 5.08
CA TYR A 322 17.31 0.67 4.60
C TYR A 322 16.90 0.82 3.13
N TYR A 323 16.81 2.03 2.56
CA TYR A 323 16.55 2.18 1.12
C TYR A 323 17.73 1.70 0.28
N PRO A 324 18.99 2.06 0.58
CA PRO A 324 20.16 1.45 -0.07
C PRO A 324 20.19 -0.08 0.07
N LEU A 325 19.91 -0.60 1.27
CA LEU A 325 19.97 -2.03 1.57
C LEU A 325 18.87 -2.84 0.87
N LEU A 326 17.66 -2.31 0.78
CA LEU A 326 16.49 -3.01 0.24
C LEU A 326 16.27 -2.79 -1.26
N CYS A 327 16.60 -1.60 -1.79
CA CYS A 327 16.36 -1.26 -3.19
C CYS A 327 17.63 -1.30 -4.06
N GLN A 328 18.81 -1.17 -3.45
CA GLN A 328 20.11 -1.21 -4.14
C GLN A 328 20.18 -0.32 -5.40
N GLY A 329 19.66 0.91 -5.29
CA GLY A 329 19.68 1.90 -6.37
C GLY A 329 18.76 1.60 -7.57
N SER A 330 17.91 0.57 -7.49
CA SER A 330 16.99 0.19 -8.56
C SER A 330 15.82 1.19 -8.74
N HIS A 331 15.01 0.97 -9.77
CA HIS A 331 13.85 1.79 -10.11
C HIS A 331 12.86 1.90 -8.94
N GLY A 332 12.37 3.12 -8.69
CA GLY A 332 11.45 3.38 -7.58
C GLY A 332 12.08 3.26 -6.19
N THR A 333 13.40 3.44 -6.05
CA THR A 333 14.09 3.40 -4.74
C THR A 333 13.40 4.31 -3.72
N GLY A 334 13.11 3.76 -2.54
CA GLY A 334 12.39 4.46 -1.48
C GLY A 334 11.74 3.48 -0.50
N ASP A 335 10.51 3.79 -0.08
CA ASP A 335 9.73 3.03 0.91
C ASP A 335 9.26 1.65 0.44
N LYS A 336 9.28 1.36 -0.87
CA LYS A 336 8.51 0.26 -1.46
C LYS A 336 8.78 -1.14 -0.88
N GLU A 337 10.04 -1.52 -0.69
CA GLU A 337 10.40 -2.82 -0.12
C GLU A 337 10.32 -2.86 1.41
N THR A 338 10.08 -1.74 2.08
CA THR A 338 10.04 -1.70 3.55
C THR A 338 8.83 -2.45 4.12
N PHE A 339 7.72 -2.50 3.39
CA PHE A 339 6.45 -3.05 3.88
C PHE A 339 6.49 -4.58 4.04
N THR A 340 6.81 -5.29 2.96
CA THR A 340 6.89 -6.76 2.96
C THR A 340 8.04 -7.23 3.83
N GLN A 341 9.21 -6.58 3.73
CA GLN A 341 10.39 -6.98 4.51
C GLN A 341 10.22 -6.75 6.02
N ALA A 342 9.43 -5.76 6.44
CA ALA A 342 9.09 -5.59 7.84
C ALA A 342 8.20 -6.72 8.36
N ALA A 343 7.22 -7.17 7.57
CA ALA A 343 6.37 -8.31 7.92
C ALA A 343 7.17 -9.61 8.03
N ILE A 344 8.06 -9.87 7.06
CA ILE A 344 8.96 -11.04 7.07
C ILE A 344 9.87 -11.02 8.30
N ALA A 345 10.47 -9.88 8.63
CA ALA A 345 11.42 -9.74 9.74
C ALA A 345 10.82 -10.04 11.14
N VAL A 346 9.49 -9.94 11.28
CA VAL A 346 8.75 -10.29 12.51
C VAL A 346 7.89 -11.55 12.36
N GLY A 347 7.99 -12.25 11.23
CA GLY A 347 7.27 -13.51 10.99
C GLY A 347 5.75 -13.38 10.86
N LEU A 348 5.24 -12.21 10.43
CA LEU A 348 3.80 -11.98 10.23
C LEU A 348 3.40 -12.21 8.76
N PRO A 349 2.19 -12.75 8.51
CA PRO A 349 1.76 -13.13 7.17
C PRO A 349 1.47 -11.89 6.30
N TYR A 350 1.83 -11.93 5.01
CA TYR A 350 1.45 -10.92 4.04
C TYR A 350 1.06 -11.58 2.72
N TYR A 351 0.27 -10.89 1.91
CA TYR A 351 -0.03 -11.31 0.55
C TYR A 351 0.37 -10.23 -0.44
N GLN A 352 1.40 -10.49 -1.24
CA GLN A 352 1.63 -9.69 -2.44
C GLN A 352 0.86 -10.32 -3.60
N LEU A 353 0.15 -9.49 -4.38
CA LEU A 353 -0.55 -9.98 -5.56
C LEU A 353 0.43 -10.64 -6.54
N ARG A 354 -0.03 -11.72 -7.18
CA ARG A 354 0.75 -12.47 -8.17
C ARG A 354 0.60 -11.87 -9.56
N THR A 355 -0.54 -11.27 -9.85
CA THR A 355 -0.79 -10.55 -11.10
C THR A 355 0.05 -9.29 -11.15
N GLY A 356 1.02 -9.26 -12.05
CA GLY A 356 1.87 -8.09 -12.29
C GLY A 356 1.08 -6.86 -12.78
N PRO A 357 1.64 -5.65 -12.60
CA PRO A 357 0.99 -4.43 -13.05
C PRO A 357 0.87 -4.36 -14.57
N ARG A 358 -0.19 -3.73 -15.07
CA ARG A 358 -0.41 -3.47 -16.50
C ARG A 358 -0.16 -2.00 -16.79
N VAL A 359 0.49 -1.69 -17.91
CA VAL A 359 0.66 -0.29 -18.33
C VAL A 359 -0.60 0.18 -19.05
N VAL A 360 -1.14 1.34 -18.65
CA VAL A 360 -2.11 2.10 -19.44
C VAL A 360 -1.39 3.20 -20.20
N GLY A 361 -1.76 3.40 -21.45
CA GLY A 361 -1.02 4.27 -22.36
C GLY A 361 -1.43 4.01 -23.81
N ARG A 362 -0.68 4.59 -24.75
CA ARG A 362 -1.04 4.54 -26.16
C ARG A 362 0.16 4.42 -27.08
N TRP A 363 -0.11 3.98 -28.30
CA TRP A 363 0.88 3.95 -29.38
C TRP A 363 0.92 5.31 -30.09
N ILE A 364 2.12 5.85 -30.28
CA ILE A 364 2.38 6.99 -31.15
C ILE A 364 3.37 6.52 -32.21
N GLY A 365 2.89 6.28 -33.43
CA GLY A 365 3.67 5.59 -34.45
C GLY A 365 4.04 4.17 -34.00
N LYS A 366 5.34 3.91 -33.80
CA LYS A 366 5.86 2.61 -33.33
C LYS A 366 6.21 2.59 -31.84
N ASP A 367 6.12 3.73 -31.16
CA ASP A 367 6.55 3.87 -29.78
C ASP A 367 5.32 3.85 -28.85
N PHE A 368 5.32 2.93 -27.89
CA PHE A 368 4.29 2.91 -26.85
C PHE A 368 4.66 3.89 -25.73
N ARG A 369 3.76 4.82 -25.43
CA ARG A 369 3.88 5.78 -24.32
C ARG A 369 2.95 5.35 -23.20
N GLY A 370 3.52 4.80 -22.12
CA GLY A 370 2.81 4.53 -20.88
C GLY A 370 2.56 5.82 -20.09
N SER A 371 1.35 6.00 -19.58
CA SER A 371 0.94 7.17 -18.78
C SER A 371 0.48 6.81 -17.37
N GLY A 372 0.16 5.54 -17.11
CA GLY A 372 -0.14 5.06 -15.77
C GLY A 372 -0.06 3.54 -15.64
N ILE A 373 -0.43 3.07 -14.45
CA ILE A 373 -0.37 1.67 -14.03
C ILE A 373 -1.80 1.22 -13.67
N ALA A 374 -2.23 0.09 -14.21
CA ALA A 374 -3.45 -0.60 -13.82
C ALA A 374 -3.13 -1.81 -12.96
N GLN A 375 -3.73 -1.86 -11.76
CA GLN A 375 -3.37 -2.78 -10.69
C GLN A 375 -4.57 -3.65 -10.29
N ALA A 376 -4.33 -4.96 -10.21
CA ALA A 376 -5.34 -6.01 -10.11
C ALA A 376 -6.18 -5.97 -8.83
N ASP A 377 -7.40 -6.51 -8.91
CA ASP A 377 -8.24 -6.81 -7.75
C ASP A 377 -7.62 -7.94 -6.89
N PRO A 378 -7.40 -7.72 -5.58
CA PRO A 378 -6.72 -8.68 -4.73
C PRO A 378 -7.56 -9.91 -4.42
N GLY A 379 -8.89 -9.77 -4.34
CA GLY A 379 -9.79 -10.88 -4.06
C GLY A 379 -9.84 -11.85 -5.22
N LEU A 380 -9.95 -11.30 -6.44
CA LEU A 380 -9.85 -12.09 -7.66
C LEU A 380 -8.46 -12.72 -7.80
N ASP A 381 -7.37 -11.96 -7.63
CA ASP A 381 -6.00 -12.50 -7.69
C ASP A 381 -5.78 -13.69 -6.72
N TYR A 382 -6.36 -13.62 -5.52
CA TYR A 382 -6.26 -14.68 -4.50
C TYR A 382 -7.17 -15.89 -4.76
N GLU A 383 -8.38 -15.66 -5.29
CA GLU A 383 -9.28 -16.73 -5.72
C GLU A 383 -8.61 -17.60 -6.79
N TYR A 384 -7.73 -17.01 -7.60
CA TYR A 384 -6.96 -17.67 -8.64
C TYR A 384 -5.60 -18.19 -8.15
N LEU A 385 -5.56 -18.97 -7.06
CA LEU A 385 -4.39 -19.82 -6.83
C LEU A 385 -4.27 -20.79 -8.03
N PRO A 386 -3.22 -20.70 -8.86
CA PRO A 386 -2.97 -21.72 -9.88
C PRO A 386 -2.91 -23.09 -9.20
N PRO A 387 -3.38 -24.15 -9.86
CA PRO A 387 -3.36 -25.47 -9.25
C PRO A 387 -1.92 -25.81 -8.91
N HIS A 388 -1.70 -26.36 -7.73
CA HIS A 388 -0.38 -26.88 -7.41
C HIS A 388 -0.05 -27.97 -8.43
N PRO A 389 1.11 -27.91 -9.10
CA PRO A 389 1.50 -28.96 -10.03
C PRO A 389 1.40 -30.33 -9.34
N ASN A 390 0.59 -31.21 -9.91
CA ASN A 390 0.35 -32.54 -9.40
C ASN A 390 0.01 -33.48 -10.58
N HIS A 391 -0.39 -34.71 -10.29
CA HIS A 391 -0.68 -35.69 -11.34
C HIS A 391 -1.96 -35.39 -12.14
N LEU A 392 -2.82 -34.47 -11.66
CA LEU A 392 -4.01 -33.99 -12.35
C LEU A 392 -3.72 -32.68 -13.12
N HIS A 393 -2.91 -31.79 -12.55
CA HIS A 393 -2.48 -30.54 -13.17
C HIS A 393 -0.97 -30.57 -13.41
N SER A 394 -0.54 -30.89 -14.63
CA SER A 394 0.89 -30.94 -15.00
C SER A 394 1.57 -29.57 -15.01
N SER A 395 0.79 -28.49 -14.94
CA SER A 395 1.27 -27.11 -14.90
C SER A 395 0.56 -26.30 -13.82
N ASN A 396 1.06 -25.11 -13.55
CA ASN A 396 0.43 -24.11 -12.68
C ASN A 396 -0.60 -23.26 -13.44
N LYS A 397 -1.36 -23.85 -14.35
CA LYS A 397 -2.42 -23.19 -15.13
C LYS A 397 -3.68 -24.06 -15.11
N TRP A 398 -4.82 -23.41 -14.93
CA TRP A 398 -6.14 -24.04 -15.09
C TRP A 398 -6.45 -24.21 -16.59
N GLU A 399 -6.71 -25.43 -17.04
CA GLU A 399 -7.23 -25.72 -18.38
C GLU A 399 -8.76 -25.68 -18.39
N LYS A 400 -9.36 -25.58 -19.59
CA LYS A 400 -10.83 -25.59 -19.72
C LYS A 400 -11.47 -26.84 -19.12
N ASP A 401 -10.81 -27.99 -19.31
CA ASP A 401 -11.29 -29.28 -18.81
C ASP A 401 -11.16 -29.40 -17.28
N ASP A 402 -10.22 -28.68 -16.66
CA ASP A 402 -10.03 -28.68 -15.20
C ASP A 402 -11.19 -28.02 -14.45
N THR A 403 -11.86 -27.08 -15.11
CA THR A 403 -12.96 -26.30 -14.52
C THR A 403 -14.33 -26.82 -14.94
N ALA A 404 -14.42 -27.71 -15.93
CA ALA A 404 -15.69 -28.27 -16.41
C ALA A 404 -16.33 -29.21 -15.37
N HIS A 405 -17.66 -29.15 -15.20
CA HIS A 405 -18.35 -30.20 -14.46
C HIS A 405 -18.33 -31.51 -15.27
N PRO A 406 -18.05 -32.67 -14.64
CA PRO A 406 -18.00 -33.96 -15.35
C PRO A 406 -19.35 -34.36 -15.96
N ASP A 407 -20.45 -33.75 -15.52
CA ASP A 407 -21.78 -33.88 -16.12
C ASP A 407 -22.19 -32.57 -16.81
N ALA A 408 -22.26 -32.62 -18.15
CA ALA A 408 -22.62 -31.50 -19.01
C ALA A 408 -24.06 -30.98 -18.80
N ALA A 409 -24.98 -31.80 -18.29
CA ALA A 409 -26.35 -31.38 -18.00
C ALA A 409 -26.42 -30.52 -16.72
N ILE A 410 -25.54 -30.78 -15.75
CA ILE A 410 -25.39 -29.97 -14.54
C ILE A 410 -24.65 -28.67 -14.84
N GLU A 411 -23.57 -28.71 -15.63
CA GLU A 411 -22.85 -27.51 -16.09
C GLU A 411 -23.82 -26.50 -16.73
N LYS A 412 -24.69 -27.00 -17.63
CA LYS A 412 -25.71 -26.20 -18.33
C LYS A 412 -26.78 -25.62 -17.40
N LYS A 413 -27.11 -26.31 -16.28
CA LYS A 413 -28.11 -25.86 -15.30
C LYS A 413 -27.57 -24.83 -14.32
N LEU A 414 -26.29 -24.93 -13.96
CA LEU A 414 -25.66 -24.05 -12.98
C LEU A 414 -25.58 -22.59 -13.48
N ASN A 415 -25.51 -22.39 -14.80
CA ASN A 415 -25.45 -21.07 -15.45
C ASN A 415 -24.43 -20.11 -14.81
N ILE A 416 -23.37 -20.67 -14.24
CA ILE A 416 -22.19 -19.98 -13.75
C ILE A 416 -21.05 -20.38 -14.67
N THR A 417 -20.36 -19.40 -15.25
CA THR A 417 -19.11 -19.68 -15.94
C THR A 417 -18.06 -20.03 -14.90
N ARG A 418 -17.63 -21.29 -14.86
CA ARG A 418 -16.40 -21.68 -14.16
C ARG A 418 -15.15 -21.22 -14.92
N PHE A 419 -15.35 -20.64 -16.10
CA PHE A 419 -14.35 -19.89 -16.86
C PHE A 419 -13.97 -18.63 -16.10
N VAL A 420 -12.81 -18.73 -15.47
CA VAL A 420 -12.05 -17.64 -14.91
C VAL A 420 -11.60 -16.69 -16.04
N PRO A 421 -11.78 -15.36 -15.92
CA PRO A 421 -11.10 -14.42 -16.79
C PRO A 421 -9.58 -14.62 -16.66
N PRO A 422 -8.82 -14.77 -17.76
CA PRO A 422 -7.41 -15.17 -17.71
C PRO A 422 -6.49 -14.21 -16.93
N ILE A 423 -6.96 -13.00 -16.62
CA ILE A 423 -6.25 -11.96 -15.87
C ILE A 423 -7.29 -11.25 -14.99
N PRO A 424 -7.06 -11.08 -13.67
CA PRO A 424 -7.92 -10.27 -12.81
C PRO A 424 -8.16 -8.88 -13.39
N ARG A 425 -9.40 -8.39 -13.29
CA ARG A 425 -9.70 -7.00 -13.66
C ARG A 425 -8.91 -6.05 -12.76
N PRO A 426 -8.41 -4.92 -13.27
CA PRO A 426 -7.88 -3.86 -12.43
C PRO A 426 -8.95 -3.29 -11.50
N ILE A 427 -8.54 -2.95 -10.27
CA ILE A 427 -9.36 -2.18 -9.32
C ILE A 427 -8.76 -0.80 -9.04
N PHE A 428 -7.45 -0.63 -9.20
CA PHE A 428 -6.74 0.65 -9.05
C PHE A 428 -6.11 1.10 -10.35
N LEU A 429 -6.06 2.43 -10.52
CA LEU A 429 -5.19 3.11 -11.48
C LEU A 429 -4.25 4.05 -10.73
N HIS A 430 -2.97 3.99 -11.05
CA HIS A 430 -1.93 4.87 -10.51
C HIS A 430 -1.32 5.69 -11.66
N GLN A 431 -1.55 7.01 -11.65
CA GLN A 431 -1.08 7.96 -12.67
C GLN A 431 0.30 8.52 -12.30
N ASN A 432 1.29 7.64 -12.30
CA ASN A 432 2.64 7.96 -11.88
C ASN A 432 3.37 8.94 -12.82
N SER A 433 3.08 8.90 -14.13
CA SER A 433 3.75 9.72 -15.15
C SER A 433 3.05 11.05 -15.44
N LEU A 434 1.74 11.01 -15.77
CA LEU A 434 0.96 12.21 -16.06
C LEU A 434 0.17 12.63 -14.81
N LYS A 435 0.72 13.58 -14.05
CA LYS A 435 0.03 14.09 -12.84
C LYS A 435 -1.21 14.87 -13.27
N LEU A 436 -2.37 14.45 -12.75
CA LEU A 436 -3.68 14.99 -13.15
C LEU A 436 -4.02 16.30 -12.44
N ASP A 437 -3.10 17.26 -12.47
CA ASP A 437 -3.29 18.61 -11.93
C ASP A 437 -4.00 19.48 -12.99
N PRO A 438 -5.26 19.90 -12.78
CA PRO A 438 -6.00 20.69 -13.76
C PRO A 438 -5.33 22.01 -14.14
N GLU A 439 -4.48 22.58 -13.28
CA GLU A 439 -3.74 23.81 -13.56
C GLU A 439 -2.68 23.58 -14.64
N LYS A 440 -2.03 22.41 -14.61
CA LYS A 440 -0.87 22.07 -15.46
C LYS A 440 -1.23 21.26 -16.69
N LEU A 441 -2.32 20.48 -16.61
CA LEU A 441 -2.79 19.68 -17.73
C LEU A 441 -3.09 20.54 -18.96
N LEU A 442 -2.74 19.99 -20.13
CA LEU A 442 -2.98 20.56 -21.45
C LEU A 442 -2.21 21.86 -21.74
N VAL A 443 -1.27 22.26 -20.88
CA VAL A 443 -0.39 23.39 -21.11
C VAL A 443 0.78 22.98 -22.01
N ASN A 444 1.39 21.83 -21.72
CA ASN A 444 2.42 21.24 -22.56
C ASN A 444 1.78 20.21 -23.50
N LYS A 445 1.92 20.42 -24.82
CA LYS A 445 1.36 19.51 -25.83
C LYS A 445 2.08 18.16 -25.89
N GLU A 446 3.21 18.01 -25.20
CA GLU A 446 3.95 16.75 -25.13
C GLU A 446 3.39 15.78 -24.05
N ASP A 447 2.43 16.22 -23.22
CA ASP A 447 1.89 15.52 -22.05
C ASP A 447 0.98 14.30 -22.39
N GLY A 448 1.22 13.64 -23.52
CA GLY A 448 0.55 12.40 -23.90
C GLY A 448 -0.94 12.53 -24.29
N THR A 449 -1.50 13.74 -24.23
CA THR A 449 -2.91 14.08 -24.51
C THR A 449 -3.12 14.71 -25.89
N PHE A 450 -2.06 14.83 -26.70
CA PHE A 450 -2.09 15.34 -28.06
C PHE A 450 -1.27 14.44 -28.99
N GLU A 451 -1.71 14.28 -30.23
CA GLU A 451 -0.89 13.74 -31.31
C GLU A 451 0.34 14.63 -31.59
N PRO A 452 1.39 14.10 -32.25
CA PRO A 452 2.57 14.89 -32.62
C PRO A 452 2.26 16.13 -33.48
N ASP A 453 1.14 16.14 -34.21
CA ASP A 453 0.68 17.29 -34.99
C ASP A 453 -0.10 18.33 -34.15
N GLY A 454 -0.30 18.06 -32.86
CA GLY A 454 -1.01 18.90 -31.91
C GLY A 454 -2.52 18.66 -31.82
N THR A 455 -3.05 17.64 -32.51
CA THR A 455 -4.47 17.24 -32.42
C THR A 455 -4.76 16.63 -31.04
N PRO A 456 -5.77 17.11 -30.29
CA PRO A 456 -6.17 16.51 -29.02
C PRO A 456 -6.59 15.04 -29.15
N HIS A 457 -6.21 14.22 -28.16
CA HIS A 457 -6.50 12.79 -28.16
C HIS A 457 -6.63 12.23 -26.74
N ARG A 458 -7.26 11.06 -26.61
CA ARG A 458 -7.29 10.26 -25.38
C ARG A 458 -5.89 9.87 -24.90
N MET A 459 -5.65 9.94 -23.59
CA MET A 459 -4.35 9.65 -22.98
C MET A 459 -4.02 8.15 -22.90
N TRP A 460 -5.02 7.27 -22.94
CA TRP A 460 -4.82 5.81 -22.87
C TRP A 460 -5.15 5.08 -24.17
N GLY A 461 -5.26 5.80 -25.28
CA GLY A 461 -5.46 5.20 -26.60
C GLY A 461 -6.93 4.96 -26.94
N ALA A 462 -7.22 3.86 -27.64
CA ALA A 462 -8.57 3.56 -28.10
C ALA A 462 -9.51 3.23 -26.94
N LYS A 463 -10.75 3.74 -27.02
CA LYS A 463 -11.78 3.53 -26.01
C LYS A 463 -12.06 2.04 -25.82
N GLU A 464 -12.21 1.30 -26.91
CA GLU A 464 -12.62 -0.10 -26.91
C GLU A 464 -11.58 -0.99 -26.20
N ASP A 465 -10.29 -0.68 -26.36
CA ASP A 465 -9.21 -1.39 -25.69
C ASP A 465 -9.21 -1.14 -24.18
N MET A 466 -9.46 0.12 -23.77
CA MET A 466 -9.56 0.48 -22.36
C MET A 466 -10.83 -0.08 -21.71
N GLU A 467 -11.96 -0.09 -22.40
CA GLU A 467 -13.20 -0.72 -21.91
C GLU A 467 -13.02 -2.22 -21.74
N LYS A 468 -12.34 -2.90 -22.68
CA LYS A 468 -12.00 -4.32 -22.56
C LYS A 468 -11.07 -4.58 -21.36
N MET A 469 -10.14 -3.68 -21.07
CA MET A 469 -9.19 -3.81 -19.96
C MET A 469 -9.82 -3.51 -18.60
N LEU A 470 -10.54 -2.40 -18.51
CA LEU A 470 -10.98 -1.79 -17.24
C LEU A 470 -12.46 -2.06 -16.94
N GLY A 471 -13.23 -2.48 -17.95
CA GLY A 471 -14.65 -2.84 -17.85
C GLY A 471 -15.62 -1.74 -18.31
N PHE A 472 -15.18 -0.49 -18.42
CA PHE A 472 -15.96 0.65 -18.91
C PHE A 472 -15.04 1.83 -19.27
N ASP A 473 -15.59 2.90 -19.84
CA ASP A 473 -14.85 4.11 -20.23
C ASP A 473 -14.44 4.94 -18.99
N VAL A 474 -13.43 4.43 -18.28
CA VAL A 474 -12.85 5.09 -17.09
C VAL A 474 -12.26 6.45 -17.46
N GLU A 475 -11.64 6.56 -18.63
CA GLU A 475 -10.98 7.78 -19.07
C GLU A 475 -11.99 8.93 -19.23
N ARG A 476 -13.16 8.65 -19.82
CA ARG A 476 -14.24 9.63 -19.90
C ARG A 476 -14.63 10.16 -18.51
N ARG A 477 -14.88 9.24 -17.58
CA ARG A 477 -15.27 9.59 -16.20
C ARG A 477 -14.19 10.42 -15.50
N LEU A 478 -12.93 10.09 -15.73
CA LEU A 478 -11.80 10.83 -15.20
C LEU A 478 -11.75 12.26 -15.73
N TRP A 479 -11.95 12.46 -17.03
CA TRP A 479 -11.97 13.80 -17.63
C TRP A 479 -13.17 14.64 -17.19
N ASP A 480 -14.33 14.02 -16.94
CA ASP A 480 -15.48 14.72 -16.34
C ASP A 480 -15.11 15.25 -14.94
N VAL A 481 -14.39 14.46 -14.12
CA VAL A 481 -13.88 14.88 -12.81
C VAL A 481 -12.80 15.97 -12.92
N ILE A 482 -11.87 15.85 -13.87
CA ILE A 482 -10.84 16.87 -14.10
C ILE A 482 -11.50 18.20 -14.51
N ALA A 483 -12.54 18.17 -15.35
CA ALA A 483 -13.30 19.36 -15.72
C ALA A 483 -14.06 19.96 -14.53
N GLU A 484 -14.64 19.13 -13.66
CA GLU A 484 -15.26 19.56 -12.42
C GLU A 484 -14.25 20.33 -11.54
N GLU A 485 -13.06 19.77 -11.32
CA GLU A 485 -12.03 20.41 -10.50
C GLU A 485 -11.41 21.66 -11.16
N ALA A 486 -11.19 21.64 -12.47
CA ALA A 486 -10.69 22.81 -13.21
C ALA A 486 -11.61 24.02 -13.06
N CYS A 487 -12.92 23.78 -13.03
CA CYS A 487 -13.97 24.80 -13.02
C CYS A 487 -14.56 25.09 -11.63
N ARG A 488 -14.10 24.40 -10.58
CA ARG A 488 -14.71 24.45 -9.24
C ARG A 488 -14.70 25.84 -8.62
N ILE A 489 -13.58 26.56 -8.73
CA ILE A 489 -13.39 27.88 -8.10
C ILE A 489 -13.92 29.00 -9.00
N ASP A 490 -13.56 28.96 -10.29
CA ASP A 490 -13.94 29.98 -11.26
C ASP A 490 -14.23 29.34 -12.62
N GLN A 491 -15.48 29.46 -13.06
CA GLN A 491 -15.97 28.94 -14.34
C GLN A 491 -15.41 29.72 -15.54
N ALA A 492 -14.93 30.95 -15.33
CA ALA A 492 -14.34 31.80 -16.35
C ALA A 492 -12.82 31.65 -16.48
N ALA A 493 -12.18 30.93 -15.53
CA ALA A 493 -10.73 30.72 -15.54
C ALA A 493 -10.24 30.00 -16.80
N ASP A 494 -9.04 30.34 -17.25
CA ASP A 494 -8.47 29.79 -18.48
C ASP A 494 -8.29 28.27 -18.41
N LYS A 495 -7.93 27.73 -17.24
CA LYS A 495 -7.87 26.27 -17.03
C LYS A 495 -9.22 25.58 -17.25
N CYS A 496 -10.31 26.18 -16.77
CA CYS A 496 -11.66 25.64 -16.96
C CYS A 496 -12.03 25.60 -18.45
N LYS A 497 -11.81 26.71 -19.16
CA LYS A 497 -12.05 26.80 -20.61
C LYS A 497 -11.21 25.78 -21.38
N ARG A 498 -9.91 25.69 -21.07
CA ARG A 498 -8.95 24.77 -21.71
C ARG A 498 -9.37 23.31 -21.53
N VAL A 499 -9.64 22.89 -20.29
CA VAL A 499 -10.06 21.52 -19.99
C VAL A 499 -11.41 21.20 -20.66
N ARG A 500 -12.41 22.08 -20.57
CA ARG A 500 -13.72 21.85 -21.21
C ARG A 500 -13.64 21.76 -22.73
N ALA A 501 -12.79 22.56 -23.36
CA ALA A 501 -12.55 22.48 -24.80
C ALA A 501 -12.00 21.11 -25.18
N HIS A 502 -10.97 20.63 -24.46
CA HIS A 502 -10.41 19.29 -24.66
C HIS A 502 -11.45 18.18 -24.45
N VAL A 503 -12.25 18.25 -23.38
CA VAL A 503 -13.32 17.26 -23.13
C VAL A 503 -14.32 17.25 -24.28
N SER A 504 -14.74 18.43 -24.75
CA SER A 504 -15.70 18.55 -25.86
C SER A 504 -15.15 18.00 -27.17
N GLU A 505 -13.88 18.24 -27.45
CA GLU A 505 -13.21 17.83 -28.69
C GLU A 505 -12.90 16.33 -28.73
N VAL A 506 -12.35 15.79 -27.63
CA VAL A 506 -11.88 14.40 -27.57
C VAL A 506 -13.00 13.42 -27.21
N PHE A 507 -13.96 13.84 -26.39
CA PHE A 507 -15.02 12.97 -25.88
C PHE A 507 -16.42 13.36 -26.38
N GLY A 508 -16.56 14.44 -27.15
CA GLY A 508 -17.82 14.95 -27.68
C GLY A 508 -18.61 15.83 -26.70
N TRP A 509 -19.52 16.65 -27.22
CA TRP A 509 -20.48 17.43 -26.41
C TRP A 509 -21.48 16.49 -25.72
N MET A 510 -21.59 16.55 -24.40
CA MET A 510 -22.62 15.87 -23.62
C MET A 510 -23.44 16.89 -22.84
N ASP A 511 -24.67 17.14 -23.31
CA ASP A 511 -25.79 17.56 -22.46
C ASP A 511 -26.06 16.44 -21.44
N SER A 512 -25.28 16.36 -20.36
CA SER A 512 -25.62 15.59 -19.14
C SER A 512 -24.65 15.87 -17.98
N ILE A 513 -24.37 17.15 -17.71
CA ILE A 513 -24.05 17.54 -16.32
C ILE A 513 -25.36 17.41 -15.54
N ASP A 514 -25.66 16.17 -15.15
CA ASP A 514 -26.35 15.74 -13.94
C ASP A 514 -26.76 14.30 -14.16
N ARG A 515 -25.99 13.34 -13.63
CA ARG A 515 -26.55 12.07 -13.20
C ARG A 515 -25.93 11.59 -11.88
N PRO A 516 -26.77 11.22 -10.91
CA PRO A 516 -26.35 10.64 -9.64
C PRO A 516 -26.09 9.15 -9.86
N TRP A 517 -24.83 8.76 -9.76
CA TRP A 517 -24.44 7.41 -9.38
C TRP A 517 -23.11 7.51 -8.64
#